data_AF-A0A3C2CR76-F1
#
_entry.id   AF-A0A3C2CR76-F1
#
_cell.length_a   1.000
_cell.length_b   1.000
_cell.length_c   1.000
_cell.angle_alpha   90.00
_cell.angle_beta   90.00
_cell.angle_gamma   90.00
#
_symmetry.space_group_name_H-M   'P 1'
#
loop_
_entity.id
_entity.type
_entity.pdbx_description
1 polymer ?
#
loop_
_entity_poly.entity_id
_entity_poly.type
_entity_poly.pdbx_seq_one_letter_code
_entity_poly.pdbx_strand_id
1 'polypeptide(L)'
;MCCQNRKGLMEGTLMRSKELIFIVAFVIVLGSAILTAQLSQRGEKASSVTAVTPEVVITQLQEDGREKSETMVLLGAPPMQPVNHIDRWNPAQRQESCMACHGNESTGAPTPPKDHFYDEDIKNRVFRDNCIQCHAQQNDSKSAFNEK
;
A
#
# COMPACT_ATOMS: atom_id res chain seq x y z
N MET A 1 37.56 64.79 2.61
CA MET A 1 38.22 63.93 3.61
C MET A 1 37.18 63.65 4.69
N CYS A 2 36.69 62.45 5.00
CA CYS A 2 37.13 61.07 4.74
C CYS A 2 35.93 60.11 4.68
N CYS A 3 36.13 59.07 3.85
CA CYS A 3 35.46 57.78 3.63
C CYS A 3 34.19 57.35 4.40
N GLN A 4 33.18 57.02 3.58
CA GLN A 4 32.26 55.90 3.77
C GLN A 4 33.03 54.58 4.04
N ASN A 5 32.62 53.76 5.01
CA ASN A 5 32.99 52.35 5.00
C ASN A 5 31.97 51.43 5.70
N ARG A 6 31.44 50.51 4.88
CA ARG A 6 30.86 49.18 5.15
C ARG A 6 29.81 49.00 6.25
N LYS A 7 28.57 48.92 5.77
CA LYS A 7 27.51 48.05 6.29
C LYS A 7 27.98 46.59 6.35
N GLY A 8 27.62 45.91 7.44
CA GLY A 8 27.46 44.46 7.52
C GLY A 8 28.66 43.70 8.06
N LEU A 9 28.58 43.30 9.33
CA LEU A 9 28.72 41.89 9.73
C LEU A 9 28.46 41.74 11.24
N MET A 10 27.65 40.75 11.59
CA MET A 10 27.58 40.07 12.89
C MET A 10 26.82 40.75 14.03
N GLU A 11 25.50 40.86 13.89
CA GLU A 11 24.60 40.68 15.03
C GLU A 11 24.30 39.18 15.19
N GLY A 12 25.28 38.45 15.71
CA GLY A 12 25.07 37.10 16.25
C GLY A 12 24.55 37.22 17.67
N THR A 13 23.24 37.48 17.82
CA THR A 13 22.56 37.44 19.11
C THR A 13 22.79 36.08 19.77
N LEU A 14 23.34 36.16 20.98
CA LEU A 14 23.62 35.10 21.93
C LEU A 14 22.36 34.24 22.18
N MET A 15 22.09 33.24 21.33
CA MET A 15 20.99 32.29 21.54
C MET A 15 21.23 31.59 22.87
N ARG A 16 20.20 31.59 23.73
CA ARG A 16 20.22 31.05 25.10
C ARG A 16 20.86 29.66 25.07
N SER A 17 21.98 29.46 25.76
CA SER A 17 22.85 28.26 25.59
C SER A 17 22.10 26.92 25.63
N LYS A 18 21.00 26.85 26.39
CA LYS A 18 20.10 25.69 26.46
C LYS A 18 19.39 25.39 25.13
N GLU A 19 18.90 26.42 24.45
CA GLU A 19 18.20 26.30 23.15
C GLU A 19 19.19 25.89 22.05
N LEU A 20 20.42 26.41 22.09
CA LEU A 20 21.50 25.96 21.21
C LEU A 20 21.85 24.47 21.41
N ILE A 21 21.88 23.99 22.66
CA ILE A 21 22.12 22.58 22.95
C ILE A 21 21.02 21.69 22.35
N PHE A 22 19.75 22.09 22.45
CA PHE A 22 18.65 21.33 21.85
C PHE A 22 18.70 21.31 20.33
N ILE A 23 19.04 22.44 19.69
CA ILE A 23 19.18 22.52 18.24
C ILE A 23 20.34 21.64 17.76
N VAL A 24 21.49 21.70 18.44
CA VAL A 24 22.66 20.87 18.11
C VAL A 24 22.36 19.39 18.32
N ALA A 25 21.70 19.01 19.41
CA ALA A 25 21.29 17.64 19.66
C ALA A 25 20.32 17.11 18.59
N PHE A 26 19.35 17.92 18.18
CA PHE A 26 18.39 17.56 17.14
C PHE A 26 19.07 17.34 15.78
N VAL A 27 20.01 18.21 15.40
CA VAL A 27 20.80 18.06 14.16
C VAL A 27 21.67 16.80 14.22
N ILE A 28 22.26 16.47 15.36
CA ILE A 28 23.05 15.24 15.53
C ILE A 28 22.16 13.99 15.37
N VAL A 29 20.97 13.98 15.97
CA VAL A 29 20.03 12.85 15.87
C VAL A 29 19.56 12.68 14.42
N LEU A 30 19.15 13.76 13.74
CA LEU A 30 18.79 13.70 12.32
C LEU A 30 19.96 13.24 11.44
N GLY A 31 21.16 13.75 11.68
CA GLY A 31 22.36 13.35 10.96
C GLY A 31 22.68 11.87 11.12
N SER A 32 22.56 11.33 12.35
CA SER A 32 22.78 9.91 12.62
C SER A 32 21.76 9.01 11.93
N ALA A 33 20.48 9.41 11.86
CA ALA A 33 19.44 8.65 11.19
C ALA A 33 19.63 8.59 9.67
N ILE A 34 20.07 9.69 9.05
CA ILE A 34 20.39 9.72 7.61
C ILE A 34 21.63 8.86 7.33
N LEU A 35 22.64 8.91 8.20
CA LEU A 35 23.86 8.12 8.05
C LEU A 35 23.58 6.62 8.16
N THR A 36 22.78 6.17 9.13
CA THR A 36 22.42 4.75 9.25
C THR A 36 21.57 4.27 8.07
N ALA A 37 20.65 5.10 7.57
CA ALA A 37 19.85 4.77 6.38
C ALA A 37 20.74 4.58 5.12
N GLN A 38 21.77 5.41 4.93
CA GLN A 38 22.70 5.25 3.81
C GLN A 38 23.64 4.05 3.97
N LEU A 39 24.05 3.71 5.20
CA LEU A 39 24.81 2.48 5.46
C LEU A 39 23.98 1.22 5.22
N SER A 40 22.69 1.20 5.59
CA SER A 40 21.78 0.10 5.27
C SER A 40 21.60 -0.07 3.75
N GLN A 41 21.47 1.02 2.99
CA GLN A 41 21.40 0.94 1.53
C GLN A 41 22.71 0.50 0.84
N ARG A 42 23.87 0.66 1.48
CA ARG A 42 25.16 0.15 0.97
C ARG A 42 25.34 -1.36 1.22
N GLY A 43 24.65 -1.93 2.21
CA GLY A 43 24.70 -3.38 2.49
C GLY A 43 23.93 -4.24 1.48
N GLU A 44 22.96 -3.68 0.76
CA GLU A 44 22.16 -4.40 -0.24
C GLU A 44 22.72 -4.31 -1.67
N LYS A 45 23.82 -3.58 -1.89
CA LYS A 45 24.48 -3.45 -3.20
C LYS A 45 25.80 -4.20 -3.31
N ALA A 46 25.87 -5.38 -2.71
CA ALA A 46 26.97 -6.32 -2.93
C ALA A 46 26.45 -7.76 -2.94
N SER A 47 25.79 -8.13 -4.04
CA SER A 47 25.82 -9.50 -4.53
C SER A 47 25.78 -9.48 -6.06
N SER A 48 26.79 -8.90 -6.68
CA SER A 48 27.22 -9.31 -8.02
C SER A 48 28.16 -10.50 -7.85
N VAL A 49 27.61 -11.63 -7.38
CA VAL A 49 28.20 -12.91 -7.73
C VAL A 49 28.08 -12.99 -9.25
N THR A 50 29.19 -13.21 -9.94
CA THR A 50 29.19 -13.73 -11.31
C THR A 50 28.48 -15.08 -11.27
N ALA A 51 27.15 -15.04 -11.25
CA ALA A 51 26.31 -16.20 -11.43
C ALA A 51 26.29 -16.40 -12.93
N VAL A 52 26.88 -17.51 -13.38
CA VAL A 52 26.45 -18.15 -14.62
C VAL A 52 24.93 -18.23 -14.50
N THR A 53 24.20 -17.43 -15.27
CA THR A 53 22.75 -17.53 -15.33
C THR A 53 22.49 -18.93 -15.88
N PRO A 54 21.97 -19.90 -15.11
CA PRO A 54 21.19 -20.92 -15.78
C PRO A 54 20.07 -20.12 -16.43
N GLU A 55 19.99 -20.19 -17.76
CA GLU A 55 18.79 -19.78 -18.46
C GLU A 55 17.65 -20.56 -17.81
N VAL A 56 16.90 -19.91 -16.93
CA VAL A 56 15.69 -20.48 -16.37
C VAL A 56 14.71 -20.46 -17.52
N VAL A 57 14.75 -21.53 -18.31
CA VAL A 57 13.73 -21.82 -19.32
C VAL A 57 12.46 -22.09 -18.52
N ILE A 58 11.69 -21.03 -18.26
CA ILE A 58 10.31 -21.19 -17.80
C ILE A 58 9.63 -21.94 -18.93
N THR A 59 9.31 -23.21 -18.70
CA THR A 59 8.55 -24.02 -19.65
C THR A 59 7.13 -23.44 -19.69
N GLN A 60 6.94 -22.41 -20.51
CA GLN A 60 5.61 -21.90 -20.83
C GLN A 60 4.94 -23.00 -21.66
N LEU A 61 3.84 -23.55 -21.15
CA LEU A 61 3.05 -24.52 -21.91
C LEU A 61 2.67 -23.86 -23.24
N GLN A 62 2.86 -24.61 -24.33
CA GLN A 62 2.40 -24.19 -25.65
C GLN A 62 0.90 -23.91 -25.58
N GLU A 63 0.45 -22.86 -26.28
CA GLU A 63 -0.93 -22.35 -26.21
C GLU A 63 -1.99 -23.42 -26.55
N ASP A 64 -1.60 -24.48 -27.28
CA ASP A 64 -2.45 -25.64 -27.56
C ASP A 64 -2.63 -26.51 -26.30
N GLY A 65 -3.76 -26.29 -25.61
CA GLY A 65 -4.18 -27.06 -24.44
C GLY A 65 -4.05 -26.33 -23.11
N ARG A 66 -3.63 -25.06 -23.11
CA ARG A 66 -3.63 -24.23 -21.90
C ARG A 66 -5.07 -23.82 -21.56
N GLU A 67 -5.55 -24.26 -20.39
CA GLU A 67 -6.84 -23.81 -19.84
C GLU A 67 -6.84 -22.28 -19.80
N LYS A 68 -7.91 -21.66 -20.32
CA LYS A 68 -8.01 -20.20 -20.29
C LYS A 68 -7.87 -19.73 -18.85
N SER A 69 -7.04 -18.73 -18.58
CA SER A 69 -6.98 -18.13 -17.24
C SER A 69 -8.34 -17.58 -16.79
N GLU A 70 -9.22 -17.28 -17.74
CA GLU A 70 -10.63 -16.92 -17.54
C GLU A 70 -11.47 -18.05 -16.91
N THR A 71 -11.07 -19.31 -17.08
CA THR A 71 -11.74 -20.49 -16.47
C THR A 71 -11.03 -21.00 -15.21
N MET A 72 -9.85 -20.46 -14.89
CA MET A 72 -9.12 -20.75 -13.65
C MET A 72 -9.74 -19.99 -12.49
N VAL A 73 -10.92 -20.43 -12.04
CA VAL A 73 -11.53 -19.92 -10.82
C VAL A 73 -10.67 -20.37 -9.64
N LEU A 74 -9.95 -19.43 -9.04
CA LEU A 74 -9.26 -19.66 -7.78
C LEU A 74 -10.32 -20.00 -6.71
N LEU A 75 -10.34 -21.25 -6.27
CA LEU A 75 -11.19 -21.68 -5.16
C LEU A 75 -10.84 -20.83 -3.93
N GLY A 76 -11.80 -20.08 -3.42
CA GLY A 76 -11.62 -19.17 -2.29
C GLY A 76 -11.17 -17.75 -2.66
N ALA A 77 -11.10 -17.38 -3.94
CA ALA A 77 -10.95 -15.98 -4.30
C ALA A 77 -12.21 -15.18 -3.91
N PRO A 78 -12.05 -13.97 -3.35
CA PRO A 78 -13.18 -13.11 -3.04
C PRO A 78 -13.93 -12.75 -4.33
N PRO A 79 -15.28 -12.76 -4.32
CA PRO A 79 -16.06 -12.35 -5.48
C PRO A 79 -15.79 -10.88 -5.83
N MET A 80 -15.71 -10.61 -7.13
CA MET A 80 -15.63 -9.26 -7.66
C MET A 80 -16.93 -8.50 -7.39
N GLN A 81 -16.83 -7.20 -7.12
CA GLN A 81 -17.99 -6.33 -7.01
C GLN A 81 -18.57 -6.07 -8.41
N PRO A 82 -19.89 -6.23 -8.59
CA PRO A 82 -20.54 -5.89 -9.85
C PRO A 82 -20.41 -4.40 -10.18
N VAL A 83 -20.52 -4.04 -11.46
CA VAL A 83 -20.45 -2.66 -11.96
C VAL A 83 -21.44 -1.70 -11.28
N ASN A 84 -22.56 -2.19 -10.74
CA ASN A 84 -23.54 -1.37 -10.03
C ASN A 84 -23.17 -1.09 -8.55
N HIS A 85 -22.02 -1.57 -8.08
CA HIS A 85 -21.44 -1.29 -6.76
C HIS A 85 -20.42 -0.13 -6.79
N ILE A 86 -20.24 0.52 -7.95
CA ILE A 86 -19.42 1.74 -8.08
C ILE A 86 -19.89 2.78 -7.05
N ASP A 87 -18.92 3.41 -6.39
CA ASP A 87 -19.08 4.46 -5.37
C ASP A 87 -19.90 4.07 -4.12
N ARG A 88 -20.16 2.79 -3.88
CA ARG A 88 -20.85 2.34 -2.65
C ARG A 88 -19.94 2.33 -1.43
N TRP A 89 -18.64 2.16 -1.64
CA TRP A 89 -17.65 2.24 -0.56
C TRP A 89 -17.50 3.69 -0.07
N ASN A 90 -17.80 3.91 1.21
CA ASN A 90 -17.52 5.17 1.88
C ASN A 90 -16.36 4.99 2.87
N PRO A 91 -15.17 5.56 2.60
CA PRO A 91 -14.00 5.41 3.47
C PRO A 91 -14.23 5.85 4.92
N ALA A 92 -15.13 6.82 5.15
CA ALA A 92 -15.44 7.30 6.49
C ALA A 92 -16.32 6.32 7.28
N GLN A 93 -17.17 5.56 6.60
CA GLN A 93 -18.07 4.57 7.21
C GLN A 93 -17.49 3.15 7.20
N ARG A 94 -16.42 2.92 6.42
CA ARG A 94 -15.75 1.62 6.28
C ARG A 94 -16.75 0.50 5.97
N GLN A 95 -16.70 -0.61 6.70
CA GLN A 95 -17.57 -1.78 6.51
C GLN A 95 -19.05 -1.43 6.58
N GLU A 96 -19.45 -0.42 7.36
CA GLU A 96 -20.86 -0.06 7.53
C GLU A 96 -21.50 0.39 6.21
N SER A 97 -20.71 0.96 5.29
CA SER A 97 -21.19 1.34 3.96
C SER A 97 -21.61 0.13 3.12
N CYS A 98 -20.90 -0.99 3.26
CA CYS A 98 -21.21 -2.24 2.57
C CYS A 98 -22.29 -3.04 3.33
N MET A 99 -22.21 -3.05 4.66
CA MET A 99 -23.13 -3.79 5.53
C MET A 99 -24.54 -3.18 5.57
N ALA A 100 -24.73 -1.95 5.09
CA ALA A 100 -26.06 -1.37 4.87
C ALA A 100 -26.96 -2.25 3.98
N CYS A 101 -26.36 -2.99 3.04
CA CYS A 101 -27.05 -4.01 2.25
C CYS A 101 -26.64 -5.42 2.67
N HIS A 102 -25.33 -5.70 2.78
CA HIS A 102 -24.83 -7.05 3.04
C HIS A 102 -25.12 -7.56 4.47
N GLY A 103 -25.45 -6.68 5.42
CA GLY A 103 -25.91 -7.06 6.76
C GLY A 103 -27.43 -7.13 6.89
N ASN A 104 -28.18 -6.84 5.81
CA ASN A 104 -29.62 -6.75 5.83
C ASN A 104 -30.26 -7.70 4.82
N GLU A 105 -30.85 -8.78 5.33
CA GLU A 105 -31.52 -9.80 4.52
C GLU A 105 -32.66 -9.23 3.65
N SER A 106 -33.24 -8.08 4.00
CA SER A 106 -34.33 -7.47 3.24
C SER A 106 -33.90 -6.85 1.92
N THR A 107 -32.60 -6.60 1.70
CA THR A 107 -32.12 -5.97 0.44
C THR A 107 -31.84 -6.99 -0.65
N GLY A 108 -31.86 -8.29 -0.34
CA GLY A 108 -31.49 -9.36 -1.27
C GLY A 108 -29.99 -9.42 -1.58
N ALA A 109 -29.16 -8.64 -0.89
CA ALA A 109 -27.72 -8.75 -1.00
C ALA A 109 -27.24 -9.95 -0.18
N PRO A 110 -26.28 -10.75 -0.69
CA PRO A 110 -25.81 -11.92 0.04
C PRO A 110 -25.06 -11.49 1.31
N THR A 111 -25.43 -12.08 2.44
CA THR A 111 -24.70 -11.88 3.69
C THR A 111 -23.29 -12.47 3.58
N PRO A 112 -22.24 -11.77 4.05
CA PRO A 112 -20.89 -12.32 4.04
C PRO A 112 -20.83 -13.65 4.81
N PRO A 113 -20.00 -14.60 4.38
CA PRO A 113 -19.81 -15.84 5.11
C PRO A 113 -19.14 -15.61 6.48
N LYS A 114 -19.21 -16.63 7.34
CA LYS A 114 -18.74 -16.58 8.74
C LYS A 114 -17.28 -16.11 8.91
N ASP A 115 -16.41 -16.46 7.97
CA ASP A 115 -14.99 -16.09 7.93
C ASP A 115 -14.73 -14.57 7.77
N HIS A 116 -15.77 -13.78 7.52
CA HIS A 116 -15.71 -12.32 7.51
C HIS A 116 -15.89 -11.70 8.91
N PHE A 117 -16.28 -12.50 9.91
CA PHE A 117 -16.62 -12.05 11.25
C PHE A 117 -15.65 -12.64 12.28
N TYR A 118 -15.49 -11.93 13.41
CA TYR A 118 -14.73 -12.47 14.53
C TYR A 118 -15.31 -13.79 15.02
N ASP A 119 -14.43 -14.73 15.35
CA ASP A 119 -14.76 -16.06 15.87
C ASP A 119 -15.69 -16.88 14.96
N GLU A 120 -15.75 -16.55 13.67
CA GLU A 120 -16.62 -17.20 12.68
C GLU A 120 -18.12 -17.14 13.03
N ASP A 121 -18.55 -16.08 13.73
CA ASP A 121 -19.95 -15.83 14.07
C ASP A 121 -20.48 -14.59 13.34
N ILE A 122 -21.50 -14.78 12.49
CA ILE A 122 -22.17 -13.70 11.74
C ILE A 122 -22.81 -12.62 12.63
N LYS A 123 -23.00 -12.92 13.92
CA LYS A 123 -23.52 -11.95 14.91
C LYS A 123 -22.42 -11.04 15.46
N ASN A 124 -21.16 -11.42 15.30
CA ASN A 124 -20.03 -10.62 15.74
C ASN A 124 -19.76 -9.46 14.77
N ARG A 125 -18.78 -8.63 15.13
CA ARG A 125 -18.29 -7.57 14.25
C ARG A 125 -17.50 -8.17 13.08
N VAL A 126 -17.53 -7.47 11.94
CA VAL A 126 -16.72 -7.80 10.78
C VAL A 126 -15.24 -7.65 11.15
N PHE A 127 -14.44 -8.68 10.91
CA PHE A 127 -12.99 -8.68 11.16
C PHE A 127 -12.23 -7.95 10.04
N ARG A 128 -12.64 -8.15 8.78
CA ARG A 128 -12.07 -7.51 7.59
C ARG A 128 -12.90 -6.30 7.20
N ASP A 129 -12.69 -5.21 7.93
CA ASP A 129 -13.53 -4.02 7.89
C ASP A 129 -13.33 -3.11 6.66
N ASN A 130 -12.36 -3.44 5.80
CA ASN A 130 -12.07 -2.75 4.56
C ASN A 130 -12.29 -3.68 3.35
N CYS A 131 -13.56 -3.84 2.98
CA CYS A 131 -14.04 -4.82 2.01
C CYS A 131 -13.35 -4.68 0.63
N ILE A 132 -13.05 -3.45 0.21
CA ILE A 132 -12.44 -3.16 -1.10
C ILE A 132 -10.98 -3.63 -1.23
N GLN A 133 -10.32 -4.03 -0.13
CA GLN A 133 -8.97 -4.60 -0.19
C GLN A 133 -8.96 -5.98 -0.87
N CYS A 134 -10.08 -6.69 -0.82
CA CYS A 134 -10.23 -8.03 -1.36
C CYS A 134 -11.29 -8.09 -2.46
N HIS A 135 -12.40 -7.39 -2.30
CA HIS A 135 -13.47 -7.34 -3.28
C HIS A 135 -13.26 -6.18 -4.25
N ALA A 136 -12.51 -6.43 -5.32
CA ALA A 136 -12.26 -5.45 -6.37
C ALA A 136 -13.49 -5.26 -7.27
N GLN A 137 -13.66 -4.06 -7.82
CA GLN A 137 -14.69 -3.79 -8.83
C GLN A 137 -14.28 -4.39 -10.17
N GLN A 138 -15.23 -5.04 -10.84
CA GLN A 138 -15.05 -5.43 -12.22
C GLN A 138 -15.53 -4.29 -13.12
N ASN A 139 -14.61 -3.62 -13.81
CA ASN A 139 -14.96 -2.77 -14.93
C ASN A 139 -15.08 -3.67 -16.16
N ASP A 140 -16.21 -3.60 -16.89
CA ASP A 140 -16.52 -4.42 -18.07
C ASP A 140 -15.66 -4.08 -19.31
N SER A 141 -14.35 -3.94 -19.14
CA SER A 141 -13.39 -4.05 -20.22
C SER A 141 -12.85 -5.48 -20.23
N LYS A 142 -12.94 -6.15 -21.38
CA LYS A 142 -12.31 -7.44 -21.63
C LYS A 142 -10.87 -7.45 -21.11
N SER A 143 -10.42 -8.62 -20.66
CA SER A 143 -9.05 -8.79 -20.16
C SER A 143 -8.04 -8.31 -21.22
N ALA A 144 -7.09 -7.47 -20.81
CA ALA A 144 -6.07 -6.90 -21.72
C ALA A 144 -5.13 -7.95 -22.35
N PHE A 145 -5.22 -9.21 -21.88
CA PHE A 145 -4.49 -10.35 -22.42
C PHE A 145 -5.51 -11.31 -23.00
N ASN A 146 -5.89 -11.09 -24.27
CA ASN A 146 -6.55 -12.00 -25.22
C ASN A 146 -7.33 -11.26 -26.33
N GLU A 147 -7.24 -9.93 -26.41
CA GLU A 147 -7.68 -9.21 -27.61
C GLU A 147 -6.63 -9.36 -28.72
N LYS A 148 -6.93 -10.19 -29.73
CA LYS A 148 -6.18 -10.24 -30.99
C LYS A 148 -6.30 -8.95 -31.77
#